data_AF-L9VE00-F1
#
_entry.id   AF-L9VE00-F1
#
_cell.length_a   1.000
_cell.length_b   1.000
_cell.length_c   1.000
_cell.angle_alpha   90.00
_cell.angle_beta   90.00
_cell.angle_gamma   90.00
#
_symmetry.space_group_name_H-M   'P 1'
#
loop_
_entity.id
_entity.type
_entity.pdbx_description
1 polymer ?
#
loop_
_entity_poly.entity_id
_entity_poly.type
_entity_poly.pdbx_seq_one_letter_code
_entity_poly.pdbx_strand_id
1 'polypeptide(L)' 'MDRTDLFLGLIVVLLAAQVYETGDGHTPMFIVLPVMAILYLLPVYLAGAVVLENVVDG' A
#
# COMPACT_ATOMS: atom_id res chain seq x y z
N MET A 1 -13.75 -7.12 -3.18
CA MET A 1 -12.34 -7.35 -3.57
C MET A 1 -11.94 -8.72 -3.09
N ASP A 2 -11.31 -9.53 -3.93
CA ASP A 2 -10.97 -10.90 -3.52
C ASP A 2 -10.00 -10.87 -2.33
N ARG A 3 -10.14 -11.83 -1.39
CA ARG A 3 -9.24 -11.92 -0.23
C ARG A 3 -7.76 -11.97 -0.62
N THR A 4 -7.47 -12.59 -1.76
CA THR A 4 -6.12 -12.67 -2.33
C THR A 4 -5.57 -11.29 -2.66
N ASP A 5 -6.37 -10.41 -3.27
CA ASP A 5 -5.95 -9.05 -3.64
C ASP A 5 -5.71 -8.18 -2.40
N LEU A 6 -6.56 -8.32 -1.39
CA LEU A 6 -6.41 -7.66 -0.09
C LEU A 6 -5.10 -8.08 0.60
N PHE A 7 -4.81 -9.38 0.58
CA PHE A 7 -3.60 -9.94 1.15
C PHE A 7 -2.34 -9.52 0.38
N LEU A 8 -2.37 -9.56 -0.95
CA LEU A 8 -1.28 -9.07 -1.80
C LEU A 8 -1.05 -7.57 -1.60
N GLY A 9 -2.12 -6.78 -1.51
CA GLY A 9 -2.05 -5.35 -1.22
C GLY A 9 -1.36 -5.07 0.11
N LEU A 10 -1.68 -5.82 1.17
CA LEU A 10 -1.00 -5.73 2.46
C LEU A 10 0.49 -6.10 2.36
N ILE A 11 0.83 -7.17 1.64
CA ILE A 11 2.24 -7.53 1.41
C ILE A 11 2.99 -6.40 0.71
N VAL A 12 2.40 -5.78 -0.32
CA VAL A 12 3.02 -4.66 -1.05
C VAL A 12 3.24 -3.46 -0.13
N VAL A 13 2.27 -3.11 0.73
CA VAL A 13 2.44 -2.04 1.73
C VAL A 13 3.58 -2.36 2.68
N LEU A 14 3.64 -3.58 3.21
CA LEU A 14 4.69 -3.99 4.14
C LEU A 14 6.08 -3.98 3.48
N LEU A 15 6.19 -4.44 2.23
CA LEU A 15 7.43 -4.38 1.46
C LEU A 15 7.87 -2.94 1.19
N ALA A 16 6.93 -2.06 0.83
CA ALA A 16 7.22 -0.64 0.66
C ALA A 16 7.71 0.00 1.98
N ALA A 17 7.12 -0.37 3.11
CA ALA A 17 7.56 0.11 4.43
C ALA A 17 9.00 -0.34 4.74
N GLN A 18 9.34 -1.59 4.41
CA GLN A 18 10.72 -2.07 4.55
C GLN A 18 11.70 -1.28 3.67
N VAL A 19 11.34 -1.01 2.40
CA VAL A 19 12.21 -0.23 1.50
C VAL A 19 12.37 1.21 2.00
N TYR A 20 11.32 1.80 2.58
CA TYR A 20 11.39 3.14 3.14
C TYR A 20 12.30 3.20 4.38
N GLU A 21 12.13 2.26 5.32
CA GLU A 21 12.89 2.22 6.57
C GLU A 21 14.37 1.85 6.36
N THR A 22 14.64 0.96 5.40
CA THR A 22 16.02 0.56 5.05
C THR A 22 16.73 1.59 4.16
N GLY A 23 16.02 2.64 3.73
CA GLY A 23 16.57 3.72 2.93
C GLY A 23 17.61 4.51 3.71
N ASP A 24 18.83 4.58 3.18
CA ASP A 24 19.99 5.23 3.80
C ASP A 24 20.10 6.75 3.49
N GLY A 25 19.04 7.36 2.96
CA GLY A 25 19.05 8.76 2.52
C GLY A 25 19.82 9.02 1.21
N HIS A 26 20.59 8.05 0.71
CA HIS A 26 21.20 8.06 -0.62
C HIS A 26 20.39 7.28 -1.66
N THR A 27 19.30 6.65 -1.22
CA THR A 27 18.37 5.94 -2.10
C THR A 27 17.82 6.89 -3.17
N PRO A 28 17.95 6.56 -4.46
CA PRO A 28 17.52 7.43 -5.54
C PRO A 28 16.05 7.83 -5.42
N MET A 29 15.76 9.10 -5.74
CA MET A 29 14.41 9.67 -5.63
C MET A 29 13.37 8.94 -6.51
N PHE A 30 13.80 8.33 -7.62
CA PHE A 30 12.94 7.53 -8.48
C PHE A 30 12.44 6.23 -7.82
N ILE A 31 13.08 5.78 -6.73
CA ILE A 31 12.64 4.65 -5.89
C ILE A 31 11.79 5.17 -4.74
N VAL A 32 12.26 6.22 -4.06
CA VAL A 32 11.60 6.78 -2.88
C VAL A 32 10.20 7.31 -3.20
N LEU A 33 10.02 8.03 -4.32
CA LEU A 33 8.72 8.60 -4.70
C LEU A 33 7.63 7.54 -4.90
N PRO A 34 7.86 6.47 -5.70
CA PRO A 34 6.90 5.36 -5.80
C PRO A 34 6.62 4.65 -4.47
N VAL A 35 7.66 4.42 -3.65
CA VAL A 35 7.50 3.76 -2.35
C VAL A 35 6.61 4.60 -1.43
N MET A 36 6.83 5.91 -1.39
CA MET A 36 5.97 6.84 -0.66
C MET A 36 4.54 6.83 -1.21
N ALA A 37 4.36 6.89 -2.54
CA ALA A 37 3.03 6.82 -3.13
C ALA A 37 2.28 5.54 -2.73
N ILE A 38 2.96 4.39 -2.71
CA ILE A 38 2.39 3.12 -2.23
C ILE A 38 2.00 3.24 -0.76
N LEU A 39 2.89 3.73 0.11
CA LEU A 39 2.64 3.82 1.55
C LEU A 39 1.47 4.74 1.92
N TYR A 40 1.23 5.80 1.16
CA TYR A 40 0.14 6.74 1.46
C TYR A 40 -1.15 6.43 0.69
N LEU A 41 -1.08 6.02 -0.57
CA LEU A 41 -2.28 5.85 -1.41
C LEU A 41 -2.87 4.44 -1.28
N LEU A 42 -2.04 3.41 -1.22
CA LEU A 42 -2.52 2.03 -1.24
C LEU A 42 -3.33 1.67 0.02
N PRO A 43 -2.93 2.03 1.26
CA PRO A 43 -3.75 1.78 2.43
C PRO A 43 -5.11 2.49 2.38
N VAL A 44 -5.15 3.73 1.87
CA VAL A 44 -6.40 4.49 1.72
C VAL A 44 -7.32 3.81 0.70
N TYR A 45 -6.77 3.37 -0.42
CA TYR A 45 -7.51 2.62 -1.43
C TYR A 45 -8.06 1.30 -0.86
N LEU A 46 -7.23 0.51 -0.17
CA LEU A 46 -7.64 -0.76 0.42
C LEU A 46 -8.72 -0.57 1.47
N ALA A 47 -8.57 0.41 2.36
CA ALA A 47 -9.58 0.74 3.38
C ALA A 47 -10.88 1.19 2.72
N GLY A 48 -10.82 2.06 1.71
CA GLY A 48 -11.98 2.53 0.97
C GLY A 48 -12.71 1.39 0.24
N ALA A 49 -11.97 0.50 -0.42
CA ALA A 49 -12.53 -0.66 -1.10
C ALA A 49 -13.27 -1.60 -0.12
N VAL A 50 -12.65 -1.87 1.04
CA VAL A 50 -13.28 -2.70 2.09
C VAL A 50 -14.55 -2.03 2.62
N VAL A 51 -14.51 -0.73 2.91
CA VAL A 51 -15.69 0.00 3.41
C VAL A 51 -16.81 -0.02 2.38
N LEU A 52 -16.51 0.26 1.10
CA LEU A 52 -17.50 0.26 0.03
C LEU A 52 -18.15 -1.12 -0.15
N GLU A 53 -17.34 -2.19 -0.16
CA GLU A 53 -17.86 -3.56 -0.27
C GLU A 53 -18.82 -3.91 0.88
N ASN A 54 -18.48 -3.54 2.12
CA ASN A 54 -19.34 -3.82 3.28
C ASN A 54 -20.57 -2.90 3.37
N VAL A 55 -20.56 -1.72 2.74
CA VAL A 55 -21.68 -0.76 2.77
C VAL A 55 -22.64 -0.95 1.59
N VAL A 56 -22.13 -1.30 0.41
CA VAL A 56 -22.92 -1.46 -0.82
C VAL A 56 -23.55 -2.85 -0.91
N ASP A 57 -22.84 -3.90 -0.47
CA ASP A 57 -23.35 -5.28 -0.48
C ASP A 57 -23.95 -5.71 0.89
N GLY A 58 -24.09 -4.75 1.82
CA GLY A 58 -24.61 -4.95 3.19
C GLY A 58 -26.13 -4.79 3.32
#